data_AF-A0A2K0XMV6-F1
#
_entry.id   AF-A0A2K0XMV6-F1
#
_cell.length_a   1.000
_cell.length_b   1.000
_cell.length_c   1.000
_cell.angle_alpha   90.00
_cell.angle_beta   90.00
_cell.angle_gamma   90.00
#
_symmetry.space_group_name_H-M   'P 1'
#
loop_
_entity.id
_entity.type
_entity.pdbx_description
1 polymer ?
#
loop_
_entity_poly.entity_id
_entity_poly.type
_entity_poly.pdbx_seq_one_letter_code
_entity_poly.pdbx_strand_id
1 'polypeptide(L)'
;MGMGMNDFCRCTPSEFRAAWDAWNDRRMAVERDQWERLRMSCLCTLQPWAKQRLSPSDIMEFPWDEKQEKQKQDIPDRQEIMRRYREEKRKAGLK
;
A
#
# COMPACT_ATOMS: atom_id res chain seq x y z
N MET A 1 -14.85 -16.87 -14.88
CA MET A 1 -16.08 -16.32 -14.27
C MET A 1 -17.07 -17.37 -13.80
N GLY A 2 -16.93 -18.66 -14.19
CA GLY A 2 -17.85 -19.71 -13.72
C GLY A 2 -19.27 -19.58 -14.29
N MET A 3 -19.45 -18.79 -15.35
CA MET A 3 -20.74 -18.60 -16.02
C MET A 3 -21.13 -19.88 -16.76
N GLY A 4 -22.40 -20.28 -16.61
CA GLY A 4 -22.95 -21.43 -17.33
C GLY A 4 -23.15 -21.14 -18.82
N MET A 5 -23.20 -22.20 -19.63
CA MET A 5 -23.42 -22.08 -21.08
C MET A 5 -24.76 -21.42 -21.42
N ASN A 6 -25.82 -21.69 -20.65
CA ASN A 6 -27.13 -21.09 -20.87
C ASN A 6 -27.10 -19.58 -20.64
N ASP A 7 -26.47 -19.13 -19.55
CA ASP A 7 -26.31 -17.71 -19.25
C ASP A 7 -25.50 -17.01 -20.33
N PHE A 8 -24.42 -17.63 -20.79
CA PHE A 8 -23.61 -17.10 -21.89
C PHE A 8 -24.43 -16.90 -23.17
N CYS A 9 -25.20 -17.90 -23.60
CA CYS A 9 -26.03 -17.82 -24.81
C CYS A 9 -27.17 -16.81 -24.71
N ARG A 10 -27.59 -16.43 -23.49
CA ARG A 10 -28.67 -15.46 -23.24
C ARG A 10 -28.16 -14.04 -23.01
N CYS A 11 -26.88 -13.87 -22.70
CA CYS A 11 -26.26 -12.55 -22.57
C CYS A 11 -26.14 -11.85 -23.92
N THR A 12 -26.43 -10.56 -23.92
CA THR A 12 -25.92 -9.66 -24.96
C THR A 12 -24.41 -9.51 -24.82
N PRO A 13 -23.68 -9.15 -25.89
CA PRO A 13 -22.25 -8.92 -25.82
C PRO A 13 -21.83 -7.89 -24.75
N SER A 14 -22.65 -6.85 -24.53
CA SER A 14 -22.41 -5.85 -23.48
C SER A 14 -22.57 -6.40 -22.06
N GLU A 15 -23.58 -7.24 -21.82
CA GLU A 15 -23.78 -7.88 -20.52
C GLU A 15 -22.66 -8.86 -20.21
N PHE A 16 -22.25 -9.66 -21.21
CA PHE A 16 -21.12 -10.55 -21.07
C PHE A 16 -19.84 -9.76 -20.75
N ARG A 17 -19.61 -8.64 -21.45
CA ARG A 17 -18.44 -7.79 -21.19
C ARG A 17 -18.44 -7.24 -19.77
N ALA A 18 -19.58 -6.72 -19.30
CA ALA A 18 -19.71 -6.22 -17.93
C ALA A 18 -19.46 -7.32 -16.88
N ALA A 19 -19.99 -8.52 -17.11
CA ALA A 19 -19.74 -9.67 -16.22
C ALA A 19 -18.28 -10.10 -16.23
N TRP A 20 -17.63 -10.09 -17.40
CA TRP A 20 -16.21 -10.38 -17.55
C TRP A 20 -15.35 -9.36 -16.81
N ASP A 21 -15.59 -8.07 -17.03
CA ASP A 21 -14.81 -6.99 -16.42
C ASP A 21 -14.90 -7.07 -14.88
N ALA A 22 -16.11 -7.21 -14.33
CA ALA A 22 -16.31 -7.35 -12.88
C ALA A 22 -15.62 -8.60 -12.30
N TRP A 23 -15.68 -9.73 -13.01
CA TRP A 23 -15.00 -10.94 -12.57
C TRP A 23 -13.47 -10.80 -12.65
N ASN A 24 -12.96 -10.20 -13.72
CA ASN A 24 -11.54 -9.99 -13.91
C ASN A 24 -10.99 -9.04 -12.84
N ASP A 25 -11.69 -7.93 -12.56
CA ASP A 25 -11.33 -7.00 -11.49
C ASP A 25 -11.26 -7.70 -10.13
N ARG A 26 -12.28 -8.53 -9.81
CA ARG A 26 -12.26 -9.33 -8.59
C ARG A 26 -11.07 -10.28 -8.54
N ARG A 27 -10.75 -10.96 -9.65
CA ARG A 27 -9.60 -11.86 -9.71
C ARG A 27 -8.28 -11.14 -9.53
N MET A 28 -8.08 -10.03 -10.22
CA MET A 28 -6.88 -9.21 -10.08
C MET A 28 -6.74 -8.69 -8.64
N ALA A 29 -7.85 -8.26 -8.01
CA ALA A 29 -7.82 -7.85 -6.61
C ALA A 29 -7.43 -8.98 -5.65
N VAL A 30 -7.94 -10.19 -5.86
CA VAL A 30 -7.56 -11.37 -5.05
C VAL A 30 -6.10 -11.73 -5.24
N GLU A 31 -5.61 -11.70 -6.48
CA GLU A 31 -4.20 -11.97 -6.78
C GLU A 31 -3.28 -10.93 -6.12
N ARG A 32 -3.61 -9.64 -6.25
CA ARG A 32 -2.88 -8.56 -5.56
C ARG A 32 -2.86 -8.77 -4.05
N ASP A 33 -3.99 -9.08 -3.43
CA ASP A 33 -4.08 -9.33 -1.98
C ASP A 33 -3.19 -10.52 -1.54
N GLN A 34 -3.12 -11.59 -2.33
CA GLN A 34 -2.22 -12.71 -2.05
C GLN A 34 -0.75 -12.29 -2.08
N TRP A 35 -0.35 -11.52 -3.09
CA TRP A 35 1.01 -10.99 -3.21
C TRP A 35 1.35 -10.02 -2.08
N GLU A 36 0.42 -9.16 -1.66
CA GLU A 36 0.61 -8.25 -0.52
C GLU A 36 0.76 -9.02 0.79
N ARG A 37 -0.05 -10.05 1.03
CA ARG A 37 0.06 -10.89 2.24
C ARG A 37 1.41 -11.61 2.28
N LEU A 38 1.88 -12.13 1.15
CA LEU A 38 3.20 -12.74 1.04
C LEU A 38 4.30 -11.72 1.33
N ARG A 39 4.24 -10.53 0.70
CA ARG A 39 5.18 -9.43 0.92
C ARG A 39 5.27 -9.04 2.40
N MET A 40 4.12 -8.91 3.05
CA MET A 40 4.05 -8.61 4.49
C MET A 40 4.61 -9.73 5.35
N SER A 41 4.34 -11.00 5.00
CA SER A 41 4.92 -12.14 5.71
C SER A 41 6.44 -12.12 5.61
N CYS A 42 7.00 -11.95 4.41
CA CYS A 42 8.44 -11.83 4.19
C CYS A 42 9.04 -10.64 4.95
N LEU A 43 8.39 -9.47 4.91
CA LEU A 43 8.82 -8.29 5.65
C LEU A 43 8.95 -8.60 7.15
N CYS A 44 7.89 -9.16 7.76
CA CYS A 44 7.88 -9.52 9.18
C CYS A 44 8.96 -10.56 9.52
N THR A 45 9.22 -11.53 8.64
CA THR A 45 10.26 -12.55 8.84
C THR A 45 11.66 -11.96 8.77
N LEU A 46 11.91 -11.02 7.85
CA LEU A 46 13.24 -10.44 7.62
C LEU A 46 13.55 -9.26 8.54
N GLN A 47 12.54 -8.53 9.01
CA GLN A 47 12.70 -7.30 9.78
C GLN A 47 13.64 -7.40 11.00
N PRO A 48 13.64 -8.47 11.81
CA PRO A 48 14.54 -8.60 12.97
C PRO A 48 16.03 -8.69 12.61
N TRP A 49 16.34 -9.14 11.39
CA TRP A 49 17.70 -9.37 10.91
C TRP A 49 18.24 -8.20 10.08
N ALA A 50 17.38 -7.24 9.74
CA ALA A 50 17.75 -6.10 8.94
C ALA A 50 18.45 -5.03 9.79
N LYS A 51 19.57 -4.49 9.27
CA LYS A 51 20.30 -3.38 9.93
C LYS A 51 19.49 -2.08 9.97
N GLN A 52 18.56 -1.91 9.03
CA GLN A 52 17.66 -0.75 8.92
C GLN A 52 16.22 -1.24 8.84
N ARG A 53 15.27 -0.34 9.12
CA ARG A 53 13.84 -0.64 8.94
C ARG A 53 13.58 -0.85 7.45
N LEU A 54 13.04 -2.02 7.11
CA LEU A 54 12.66 -2.34 5.74
C LEU A 54 11.25 -1.78 5.48
N SER A 55 11.03 -1.33 4.25
CA SER A 55 9.71 -1.03 3.71
C SER A 55 9.20 -2.19 2.86
N PRO A 56 7.88 -2.30 2.60
CA PRO A 56 7.34 -3.35 1.74
C PRO A 56 8.01 -3.40 0.36
N SER A 57 8.30 -2.24 -0.25
CA SER A 57 8.97 -2.15 -1.56
C SER A 57 10.42 -2.65 -1.54
N ASP A 58 11.10 -2.64 -0.38
CA ASP A 58 12.45 -3.24 -0.26
C ASP A 58 12.40 -4.78 -0.33
N ILE A 59 11.23 -5.39 -0.13
CA ILE A 59 11.01 -6.83 -0.23
C ILE A 59 10.62 -7.23 -1.65
N MET A 60 9.56 -6.60 -2.18
CA MET A 60 9.05 -6.79 -3.53
C MET A 60 8.39 -5.51 -4.02
N GLU A 61 8.76 -5.08 -5.22
CA GLU A 61 8.10 -3.98 -5.94
C GLU A 61 7.02 -4.56 -6.85
N PHE A 62 5.81 -3.99 -6.78
CA PHE A 62 4.70 -4.41 -7.64
C PHE A 62 4.33 -3.34 -8.66
N PRO A 63 3.78 -3.72 -9.83
CA PRO A 63 3.37 -2.77 -10.87
C PRO A 63 2.27 -1.79 -10.44
N TRP A 64 1.52 -2.11 -9.38
CA TRP A 64 0.46 -1.28 -8.81
C TRP A 64 0.92 -0.47 -7.60
N ASP A 65 2.20 -0.56 -7.19
CA ASP A 65 2.74 0.36 -6.21
C ASP A 65 2.81 1.74 -6.87
N GLU A 66 2.08 2.71 -6.30
CA GLU A 66 2.25 4.10 -6.70
C GLU A 66 3.71 4.48 -6.40
N LYS A 67 4.42 4.96 -7.42
CA LYS A 67 5.69 5.65 -7.21
C LYS A 67 5.35 6.93 -6.46
N GLN A 68 5.32 6.86 -5.14
CA GLN A 68 5.36 8.05 -4.33
C GLN A 68 6.72 8.68 -4.61
N GLU A 69 6.74 9.66 -5.51
CA GLU A 69 7.77 10.68 -5.46
C GLU A 69 7.77 11.13 -4.02
N LYS A 70 8.85 10.80 -3.30
CA LYS A 70 9.03 11.25 -1.92
C LYS A 70 8.99 12.76 -2.01
N GLN A 71 7.81 13.35 -1.80
CA GLN A 71 7.71 14.76 -1.44
C GLN A 71 8.63 14.85 -0.25
N LYS A 72 9.76 15.55 -0.43
CA LYS A 72 10.63 15.90 0.67
C LYS A 72 9.74 16.69 1.61
N GLN A 73 9.14 16.00 2.58
CA GLN A 73 8.59 16.67 3.72
C GLN A 73 9.78 17.41 4.30
N ASP A 74 9.69 18.73 4.33
CA ASP A 74 10.65 19.60 4.97
C ASP A 74 10.51 19.35 6.48
N ILE A 75 10.96 18.17 6.91
CA ILE A 75 10.97 17.75 8.30
C ILE A 75 12.01 18.67 8.93
N PRO A 76 11.60 19.60 9.81
CA PRO A 76 12.54 20.54 10.39
C PRO A 76 13.64 19.76 11.10
N ASP A 77 14.88 20.21 10.95
CA ASP A 77 16.01 19.56 11.59
C ASP A 77 15.75 19.37 13.09
N ARG A 78 16.31 18.30 13.66
CA ARG A 78 16.10 17.93 15.07
C ARG A 78 16.42 19.09 16.02
N GLN A 79 17.38 19.95 15.67
CA GLN A 79 17.71 21.14 16.46
C GLN A 79 16.58 22.18 16.44
N GLU A 80 15.92 22.38 15.31
CA GLU A 80 14.80 23.32 15.16
C GLU A 80 13.58 22.83 15.95
N ILE A 81 13.30 21.52 15.92
CA ILE A 81 12.26 20.89 16.74
C ILE A 81 12.55 21.11 18.23
N MET A 82 13.80 20.87 18.66
CA MET A 82 14.20 21.07 20.06
C MET A 82 14.16 22.54 20.49
N ARG A 83 14.48 23.48 19.58
CA ARG A 83 14.38 24.93 19.84
C ARG A 83 12.94 25.34 20.11
N ARG A 84 12.01 24.99 19.23
CA ARG A 84 10.57 25.25 19.39
C ARG A 84 10.04 24.66 20.69
N TYR A 85 10.43 23.43 21.01
CA TYR A 85 10.04 22.78 22.26
C TYR A 85 10.55 23.52 23.52
N ARG A 86 11.79 24.02 23.51
CA ARG A 86 12.33 24.83 24.61
C ARG A 86 11.62 26.17 24.75
N GLU A 87 11.29 26.82 23.64
CA GLU A 87 10.58 28.10 23.67
C GLU A 87 9.17 27.95 24.24
N GLU A 88 8.45 26.89 23.87
CA GLU A 88 7.13 26.57 24.43
C GLU A 88 7.20 26.18 25.91
N LYS A 89 8.19 25.38 26.32
CA LYS A 89 8.44 25.10 27.75
C LYS A 89 8.66 26.37 28.56
N ARG A 90 9.45 27.31 28.01
CA ARG A 90 9.73 28.60 28.66
C ARG A 90 8.48 29.47 28.78
N LYS A 91 7.63 29.51 27.75
CA LYS A 91 6.35 30.24 27.78
C LYS A 91 5.35 29.62 28.77
N ALA A 92 5.35 28.30 28.90
CA ALA A 92 4.49 27.57 29.82
C ALA A 92 4.97 27.62 31.29
N GLY A 93 6.09 28.29 31.58
CA GLY A 93 6.60 28.45 32.95
C GLY A 93 7.14 27.16 33.59
N LEU A 94 7.35 26.11 32.78
CA LEU A 94 7.90 24.84 33.23
C LEU A 94 9.43 24.91 33.13
N LYS A 95 10.12 24.83 34.26
CA LYS A 95 11.59 24.74 34.35
C LYS A 95 12.12 23.45 33.73
#